data_AF-A0A6C0CGI9-F1
#
_entry.id   AF-A0A6C0CGI9-F1
#
_cell.length_a   1.000
_cell.length_b   1.000
_cell.length_c   1.000
_cell.angle_alpha   90.00
_cell.angle_beta   90.00
_cell.angle_gamma   90.00
#
_symmetry.space_group_name_H-M   'P 1'
#
loop_
_entity.id
_entity.type
_entity.pdbx_description
1 polymer ?
#
loop_
_entity_poly.entity_id
_entity_poly.type
_entity_poly.pdbx_seq_one_letter_code
_entity_poly.pdbx_strand_id
1 'polypeptide(L)'
;MDNNSKLSSYREQLNTLVTNVFDEYLNLETESTKTIDSLNKQLDSLKSDYNSMLSTKVSEHEEELKSLNDKISSLECELGDVKKDNSNKDKLVSELQKKVNSVTEETSENKFDIIRGQAKEIAAKDKELIRLREELVKAKQGIMDKQVTMDKKNMGWSPTSSPTPALPVEEVKLDEPVNVSKDEGSDSDSDEEYEMITYRKNNYFMSKNKVYEIIKDEDGDDDVGKCIGDWVKHNSGKFKLVKN
;
A
#
# COMPACT_ATOMS: atom_id res chain seq x y z
N MET A 1 48.34 23.40 103.61
CA MET A 1 47.87 22.43 102.61
C MET A 1 49.08 21.76 102.02
N ASP A 2 49.20 20.44 102.20
CA ASP A 2 50.38 19.67 101.80
C ASP A 2 50.55 19.65 100.28
N ASN A 3 51.70 20.10 99.79
CA ASN A 3 52.05 20.06 98.36
C ASN A 3 52.01 18.62 97.80
N ASN A 4 52.26 17.63 98.66
CA ASN A 4 52.24 16.21 98.30
C ASN A 4 50.81 15.72 97.95
N SER A 5 49.79 16.25 98.62
CA SER A 5 48.38 15.92 98.35
C SER A 5 47.93 16.48 96.99
N LYS A 6 48.34 17.72 96.64
CA LYS A 6 48.06 18.32 95.33
C LYS A 6 48.74 17.55 94.20
N LEU A 7 49.99 17.13 94.40
CA LEU A 7 50.72 16.34 93.41
C LEU A 7 50.05 14.99 93.15
N SER A 8 49.58 14.32 94.20
CA SER A 8 48.82 13.07 94.08
C SER A 8 47.52 13.27 93.28
N SER A 9 46.77 14.33 93.60
CA SER A 9 45.53 14.67 92.91
C SER A 9 45.73 14.95 91.41
N TYR A 10 46.75 15.72 91.04
CA TYR A 10 47.06 15.96 89.63
C TYR A 10 47.50 14.71 88.88
N ARG A 11 48.26 13.82 89.54
CA ARG A 11 48.66 12.54 88.94
C ARG A 11 47.44 11.66 88.64
N GLU A 12 46.48 11.64 89.55
CA GLU A 12 45.24 10.90 89.38
C GLU A 12 44.37 11.49 88.27
N GLN A 13 44.23 12.83 88.23
CA GLN A 13 43.55 13.53 87.12
C GLN A 13 44.22 13.26 85.77
N LEU A 14 45.56 13.28 85.72
CA LEU A 14 46.31 12.99 84.50
C LEU A 14 46.08 11.56 84.03
N ASN A 15 46.12 10.58 84.94
CA ASN A 15 45.84 9.19 84.60
C ASN A 15 44.42 9.01 84.06
N THR A 16 43.42 9.60 84.73
CA THR A 16 42.03 9.57 84.27
C THR A 16 41.88 10.20 82.89
N LEU A 17 42.52 11.35 82.65
CA LEU A 17 42.47 12.01 81.34
C LEU A 17 43.13 11.14 80.26
N VAL A 18 44.30 10.56 80.53
CA VAL A 18 44.99 9.66 79.60
C VAL A 18 44.14 8.45 79.27
N THR A 19 43.53 7.80 80.27
CA THR A 19 42.63 6.67 80.05
C THR A 19 41.41 7.06 79.22
N ASN A 20 40.74 8.16 79.56
CA ASN A 20 39.56 8.61 78.82
C ASN A 20 39.88 8.92 77.35
N VAL A 21 40.99 9.62 77.08
CA VAL A 21 41.42 9.93 75.71
C VAL A 21 41.74 8.66 74.93
N PHE A 22 42.38 7.68 75.58
CA PHE A 22 42.71 6.41 74.94
C PHE A 22 41.45 5.60 74.62
N ASP A 23 40.51 5.50 75.55
CA ASP A 23 39.26 4.77 75.37
C ASP A 23 38.37 5.42 74.29
N GLU A 24 38.30 6.76 74.28
CA GLU A 24 37.56 7.51 73.27
C GLU A 24 38.18 7.35 71.87
N TYR A 25 39.51 7.40 71.77
CA TYR A 25 40.22 7.11 70.52
C TYR A 25 39.92 5.69 70.02
N LEU A 26 39.99 4.69 70.90
CA LEU A 26 39.73 3.30 70.54
C LEU A 26 38.30 3.10 70.07
N ASN A 27 37.34 3.71 70.74
CA ASN A 27 35.93 3.65 70.35
C ASN A 27 35.72 4.29 68.97
N LEU A 28 36.29 5.47 68.74
CA LEU A 28 36.18 6.19 67.46
C LEU A 28 36.80 5.39 66.31
N GLU A 29 37.97 4.79 66.54
CA GLU A 29 38.62 3.90 65.57
C GLU A 29 37.72 2.69 65.25
N THR A 30 37.16 2.05 66.28
CA THR A 30 36.28 0.88 66.11
C THR A 30 34.99 1.22 65.35
N GLU A 31 34.38 2.36 65.65
CA GLU A 31 33.18 2.85 64.94
C GLU A 31 33.49 3.22 63.49
N SER A 32 34.63 3.85 63.24
CA SER A 32 35.11 4.16 61.89
C SER A 32 35.29 2.88 61.07
N THR A 33 35.97 1.86 61.61
CA THR A 33 36.15 0.56 60.94
C THR A 33 34.80 -0.10 60.62
N LYS A 34 33.86 -0.13 61.57
CA LYS A 34 32.51 -0.69 61.34
C LYS A 34 31.76 0.05 60.23
N THR A 35 31.90 1.37 60.18
CA THR A 35 31.25 2.20 59.15
C THR A 35 31.84 1.89 57.78
N ILE A 36 33.17 1.80 57.68
CA ILE A 36 33.88 1.42 56.45
C ILE A 36 33.42 0.03 55.97
N ASP A 37 33.37 -0.95 56.86
CA ASP A 37 32.93 -2.31 56.54
C ASP A 37 31.47 -2.35 56.05
N SER A 38 30.59 -1.57 56.67
CA SER A 38 29.19 -1.46 56.25
C SER A 38 29.08 -0.83 54.86
N LEU A 39 29.82 0.24 54.59
CA LEU A 39 29.84 0.91 53.29
C LEU A 39 30.39 0.00 52.19
N ASN A 40 31.45 -0.76 52.47
CA ASN A 40 32.00 -1.73 51.52
C ASN A 40 30.97 -2.82 51.17
N LYS A 41 30.26 -3.37 52.16
CA LYS A 41 29.20 -4.35 51.90
C LYS A 41 28.06 -3.79 51.06
N GLN A 42 27.65 -2.54 51.32
CA GLN A 42 26.64 -1.86 50.50
C GLN A 42 27.11 -1.65 49.07
N LEU A 43 28.37 -1.25 48.89
CA LEU A 43 28.98 -1.07 47.57
C LEU A 43 29.03 -2.38 46.79
N ASP A 44 29.39 -3.49 47.44
CA ASP A 44 29.47 -4.80 46.79
C ASP A 44 28.08 -5.32 46.41
N SER A 45 27.08 -5.14 47.28
CA SER A 45 25.67 -5.44 46.95
C SER A 45 25.20 -4.65 45.74
N LEU A 46 25.43 -3.33 45.73
CA LEU A 46 25.00 -2.48 44.63
C LEU A 46 25.67 -2.83 43.30
N LYS A 47 26.97 -3.16 43.33
CA LYS A 47 27.68 -3.66 42.15
C LYS A 47 27.10 -4.97 41.64
N SER A 48 26.80 -5.89 42.55
CA SER A 48 26.19 -7.18 42.22
C SER A 48 24.83 -6.99 41.56
N ASP A 49 23.96 -6.17 42.16
CA ASP A 49 22.62 -5.90 41.65
C ASP A 49 22.67 -5.22 40.28
N TYR A 50 23.53 -4.21 40.12
CA TYR A 50 23.72 -3.52 38.85
C TYR A 50 24.22 -4.45 37.75
N ASN A 51 25.23 -5.27 38.03
CA ASN A 51 25.76 -6.21 37.05
C ASN A 51 24.74 -7.29 36.67
N SER A 52 23.97 -7.78 37.65
CA SER A 52 22.90 -8.74 37.39
C SER A 52 21.84 -8.13 36.47
N MET A 53 21.35 -6.93 36.80
CA MET A 53 20.33 -6.23 35.99
C MET A 53 20.84 -5.89 34.58
N LEU A 54 22.10 -5.46 34.47
CA LEU A 54 22.70 -5.18 33.17
C LEU A 54 22.83 -6.46 32.34
N SER A 55 23.26 -7.57 32.95
CA SER A 55 23.38 -8.85 32.28
C SER A 55 22.03 -9.39 31.80
N THR A 56 20.96 -9.25 32.59
CA THR A 56 19.63 -9.71 32.16
C THR A 56 19.10 -8.86 31.00
N LYS A 57 19.24 -7.53 31.09
CA LYS A 57 18.82 -6.64 29.99
C LYS A 57 19.58 -6.90 28.70
N VAL A 58 20.90 -7.11 28.77
CA VAL A 58 21.70 -7.45 27.60
C VAL A 58 21.19 -8.75 26.98
N SER A 59 20.94 -9.78 27.80
CA SER A 59 20.39 -11.06 27.32
C SER A 59 19.02 -10.91 26.66
N GLU A 60 18.12 -10.13 27.24
CA GLU A 60 16.78 -9.86 26.69
C GLU A 60 16.88 -9.18 25.32
N HIS A 61 17.72 -8.15 25.20
CA HIS A 61 17.92 -7.44 23.94
C HIS A 61 18.59 -8.33 22.87
N GLU A 62 19.51 -9.22 23.25
CA GLU A 62 20.11 -10.20 22.34
C GLU A 62 19.07 -11.19 21.79
N GLU A 63 18.13 -11.64 22.62
CA GLU A 63 17.03 -12.50 22.19
C GLU A 63 16.05 -11.77 21.25
N GLU A 64 15.71 -10.52 21.55
CA GLU A 64 14.86 -9.69 20.68
C GLU A 64 15.51 -9.45 19.32
N LEU A 65 16.80 -9.11 19.28
CA LEU A 65 17.56 -8.95 18.03
C LEU A 65 17.56 -10.22 17.20
N LYS A 66 17.77 -11.37 17.83
CA LYS A 66 17.72 -12.67 17.14
C LYS A 66 16.34 -12.94 16.55
N SER A 67 15.27 -12.71 17.33
CA SER A 67 13.89 -12.90 16.85
C SER A 67 13.56 -11.97 15.67
N LEU A 68 14.02 -10.72 15.72
CA LEU A 68 13.83 -9.78 14.61
C LEU A 68 14.60 -10.21 13.36
N ASN A 69 15.84 -10.67 13.53
CA ASN A 69 16.65 -11.15 12.43
C ASN A 69 16.03 -12.38 11.75
N ASP A 70 15.53 -13.34 12.53
CA ASP A 70 14.82 -14.51 12.00
C ASP A 70 13.57 -14.10 11.19
N LYS A 71 12.83 -13.08 11.66
CA LYS A 71 11.69 -12.53 10.94
C LYS A 71 12.08 -11.85 9.62
N ILE A 72 13.16 -11.08 9.62
CA ILE A 72 13.71 -10.46 8.40
C ILE A 72 14.05 -11.56 7.38
N SER A 73 14.77 -12.60 7.79
CA SER A 73 15.12 -13.71 6.90
C SER A 73 13.90 -14.43 6.32
N SER A 74 12.83 -14.60 7.11
CA SER A 74 11.57 -15.17 6.61
C SER A 74 10.92 -14.28 5.54
N LEU A 75 10.83 -12.97 5.81
CA LEU A 75 10.25 -12.01 4.87
C LEU A 75 11.06 -11.90 3.58
N GLU A 76 12.39 -11.94 3.65
CA GLU A 76 13.26 -11.96 2.47
C GLU A 76 13.01 -13.21 1.60
N CYS A 77 12.80 -14.37 2.22
CA CYS A 77 12.43 -15.60 1.52
C CYS A 77 11.08 -15.46 0.82
N GLU A 78 10.04 -15.00 1.53
CA GLU A 78 8.70 -14.78 0.98
C GLU A 78 8.72 -13.78 -0.19
N LEU A 79 9.46 -12.68 -0.05
CA LEU A 79 9.64 -11.69 -1.11
C LEU A 79 10.31 -12.31 -2.35
N GLY A 80 11.30 -13.17 -2.16
CA GLY A 80 11.96 -13.92 -3.23
C GLY A 80 10.99 -14.82 -4.00
N ASP A 81 10.12 -15.54 -3.28
CA ASP A 81 9.09 -16.40 -3.87
C ASP A 81 8.05 -15.59 -4.64
N VAL A 82 7.53 -14.50 -4.06
CA VAL A 82 6.59 -13.59 -4.73
C VAL A 82 7.20 -13.02 -6.01
N LYS A 83 8.46 -12.60 -5.98
CA LYS A 83 9.16 -12.06 -7.16
C LYS A 83 9.29 -13.10 -8.27
N LYS A 84 9.57 -14.36 -7.92
CA LYS A 84 9.65 -15.47 -8.87
C LYS A 84 8.28 -15.78 -9.48
N ASP A 85 7.24 -15.80 -8.66
CA ASP A 85 5.87 -15.99 -9.13
C ASP A 85 5.40 -14.87 -10.06
N ASN A 86 5.74 -13.62 -9.75
CA ASN A 86 5.41 -12.49 -10.61
C ASN A 86 6.11 -12.61 -11.97
N SER A 87 7.40 -12.96 -11.98
CA SER A 87 8.14 -13.20 -13.23
C SER A 87 7.52 -14.33 -14.08
N ASN A 88 7.00 -15.38 -13.44
CA ASN A 88 6.31 -16.46 -14.16
C ASN A 88 4.96 -16.00 -14.74
N LYS A 89 4.20 -15.19 -13.99
CA LYS A 89 2.96 -14.59 -14.48
C LYS A 89 3.22 -13.66 -15.67
N ASP A 90 4.26 -12.83 -15.63
CA ASP A 90 4.63 -11.95 -16.74
C ASP A 90 4.96 -12.72 -18.03
N LYS A 91 5.67 -13.87 -17.90
CA LYS A 91 5.93 -14.78 -19.02
C LYS A 91 4.63 -15.35 -19.59
N LEU A 92 3.73 -15.81 -18.72
CA LEU A 92 2.43 -16.36 -19.13
C LEU A 92 1.58 -15.29 -19.85
N VAL A 93 1.53 -14.07 -19.33
CA VAL A 93 0.83 -12.95 -19.97
C VAL A 93 1.41 -12.68 -21.36
N SER A 94 2.73 -12.65 -21.49
CA SER A 94 3.40 -12.46 -22.78
C SER A 94 3.07 -13.56 -23.79
N GLU A 95 3.03 -14.83 -23.34
CA GLU A 95 2.64 -15.96 -24.18
C GLU A 95 1.17 -15.91 -24.61
N LEU A 96 0.27 -15.57 -23.68
CA LEU A 96 -1.15 -15.41 -23.98
C LEU A 96 -1.40 -14.26 -24.95
N GLN A 97 -0.71 -13.14 -24.79
CA GLN A 97 -0.84 -12.01 -25.71
C GLN A 97 -0.37 -12.35 -27.12
N LYS A 98 0.73 -13.12 -27.26
CA LYS A 98 1.14 -13.67 -28.57
C LYS A 98 0.09 -14.58 -29.19
N LYS A 99 -0.51 -15.47 -28.40
CA LYS A 99 -1.60 -16.36 -28.87
C LYS A 99 -2.82 -15.58 -29.32
N VAL A 100 -3.23 -14.56 -28.57
CA VAL A 100 -4.36 -13.70 -28.93
C VAL A 100 -4.11 -12.99 -30.26
N ASN A 101 -2.91 -12.43 -30.46
CA ASN A 101 -2.55 -11.77 -31.71
C ASN A 101 -2.59 -12.76 -32.90
N SER A 102 -1.99 -13.94 -32.75
CA SER A 102 -2.01 -15.00 -33.79
C SER A 102 -3.44 -15.38 -34.19
N VAL A 103 -4.31 -15.64 -33.21
CA VAL A 103 -5.72 -16.01 -33.49
C VAL A 103 -6.47 -14.87 -34.17
N THR A 104 -6.20 -13.62 -33.77
CA THR A 104 -6.82 -12.44 -34.39
C THR A 104 -6.40 -12.29 -35.86
N GLU A 105 -5.11 -12.48 -36.15
CA GLU A 105 -4.57 -12.45 -37.51
C GLU A 105 -5.15 -13.59 -38.36
N GLU A 106 -5.11 -14.84 -37.88
CA GLU A 106 -5.69 -16.01 -38.56
C GLU A 106 -7.20 -15.83 -38.83
N THR A 107 -7.95 -15.31 -37.87
CA THR A 107 -9.40 -15.07 -38.05
C THR A 107 -9.65 -14.00 -39.11
N SER A 108 -8.82 -12.95 -39.13
CA SER A 108 -8.93 -11.88 -40.12
C SER A 108 -8.62 -12.39 -41.53
N GLU A 109 -7.55 -13.18 -41.69
CA GLU A 109 -7.14 -13.76 -42.97
C GLU A 109 -8.21 -14.73 -43.50
N ASN A 110 -8.70 -15.62 -42.64
CA ASN A 110 -9.80 -16.53 -42.97
C ASN A 110 -11.05 -15.77 -43.42
N LYS A 111 -11.41 -14.67 -42.74
CA LYS A 111 -12.54 -13.83 -43.14
C LYS A 111 -12.33 -13.19 -44.52
N PHE A 112 -11.13 -12.68 -44.79
CA PHE A 112 -10.80 -12.10 -46.10
C PHE A 112 -10.85 -13.13 -47.23
N ASP A 113 -10.37 -14.34 -47.00
CA ASP A 113 -10.41 -15.41 -48.00
C ASP A 113 -11.84 -15.86 -48.33
N ILE A 114 -12.71 -15.95 -47.31
CA ILE A 114 -14.14 -16.21 -47.52
C ILE A 114 -14.78 -15.12 -48.38
N ILE A 115 -14.56 -13.84 -48.05
CA ILE A 115 -15.10 -12.70 -48.81
C ILE A 115 -14.59 -12.72 -50.25
N ARG A 116 -13.30 -12.99 -50.46
CA ARG A 116 -12.68 -13.07 -51.79
C ARG A 116 -13.27 -14.22 -52.63
N GLY A 117 -13.52 -15.37 -52.01
CA GLY A 117 -14.19 -16.50 -52.65
C GLY A 117 -15.60 -16.14 -53.12
N GLN A 118 -16.40 -15.56 -52.22
CA GLN A 118 -17.76 -15.11 -52.52
C GLN A 118 -17.79 -14.06 -53.64
N ALA A 119 -16.90 -13.07 -53.62
CA ALA A 119 -16.83 -12.05 -54.66
C ALA A 119 -16.51 -12.64 -56.06
N LYS A 120 -15.60 -13.63 -56.12
CA LYS A 120 -15.30 -14.34 -57.39
C LYS A 120 -16.50 -15.14 -57.90
N GLU A 121 -17.21 -15.82 -57.01
CA GLU A 121 -18.40 -16.60 -57.36
C GLU A 121 -19.53 -15.69 -57.86
N ILE A 122 -19.78 -14.58 -57.19
CA ILE A 122 -20.77 -13.57 -57.61
C ILE A 122 -20.41 -13.03 -58.99
N ALA A 123 -19.14 -12.63 -59.21
CA ALA A 123 -18.71 -12.13 -60.51
C ALA A 123 -18.86 -13.15 -61.65
N ALA A 124 -18.69 -14.45 -61.37
CA ALA A 124 -18.94 -15.50 -62.35
C ALA A 124 -20.45 -15.64 -62.65
N LYS A 125 -21.28 -15.67 -61.60
CA LYS A 125 -22.75 -15.72 -61.73
C LYS A 125 -23.32 -14.50 -62.46
N ASP A 126 -22.79 -13.31 -62.21
CA ASP A 126 -23.21 -12.08 -62.90
C ASP A 126 -22.90 -12.13 -64.39
N LYS A 127 -21.71 -12.63 -64.77
CA LYS A 127 -21.37 -12.84 -66.20
C LYS A 127 -22.31 -13.82 -66.89
N GLU A 128 -22.65 -14.91 -66.20
CA GLU A 128 -23.59 -15.90 -66.72
C GLU A 128 -25.02 -15.34 -66.82
N LEU A 129 -25.47 -14.57 -65.83
CA LEU A 129 -26.74 -13.84 -65.89
C LEU A 129 -26.80 -12.88 -67.08
N ILE A 130 -25.73 -12.13 -67.35
CA ILE A 130 -25.65 -11.25 -68.53
C ILE A 130 -25.81 -12.06 -69.82
N ARG A 131 -25.05 -13.16 -69.94
CA ARG A 131 -25.13 -14.04 -71.12
C ARG A 131 -26.54 -14.60 -71.31
N LEU A 132 -27.15 -15.13 -70.25
CA LEU A 132 -28.52 -15.68 -70.30
C LEU A 132 -29.54 -14.59 -70.64
N ARG A 133 -29.38 -13.36 -70.14
CA ARG A 133 -30.23 -12.22 -70.52
C ARG A 133 -30.10 -11.88 -72.00
N GLU A 134 -28.89 -11.86 -72.54
CA GLU A 134 -28.66 -11.62 -73.97
C GLU A 134 -29.31 -12.71 -74.85
N GLU A 135 -29.19 -13.97 -74.45
CA GLU A 135 -29.85 -15.10 -75.13
C GLU A 135 -31.38 -14.97 -75.08
N LEU A 136 -31.96 -14.60 -73.93
CA LEU A 136 -33.39 -14.33 -73.79
C LEU A 136 -33.88 -13.20 -74.69
N VAL A 137 -33.13 -12.10 -74.80
CA VAL A 137 -33.45 -10.98 -75.69
C VAL A 137 -33.45 -11.44 -77.15
N LYS A 138 -32.44 -12.21 -77.57
CA LYS A 138 -32.36 -12.78 -78.93
C LYS A 138 -33.52 -13.73 -79.22
N ALA A 139 -33.87 -14.60 -78.27
CA ALA A 139 -35.00 -15.52 -78.41
C ALA A 139 -36.34 -14.78 -78.53
N LYS A 140 -36.56 -13.72 -77.74
CA LYS A 140 -37.76 -12.86 -77.84
C LYS A 140 -37.83 -12.11 -79.17
N GLN A 141 -36.71 -11.61 -79.70
CA GLN A 141 -36.67 -10.96 -81.01
C GLN A 141 -37.08 -11.95 -82.12
N GLY A 142 -36.59 -13.19 -82.06
CA GLY A 142 -36.99 -14.25 -83.01
C GLY A 142 -38.46 -14.69 -82.91
N ILE A 143 -39.15 -14.40 -81.80
CA ILE A 143 -40.59 -14.63 -81.63
C ILE A 143 -41.40 -13.42 -82.15
N MET A 144 -40.93 -12.19 -81.94
CA MET A 144 -41.58 -10.98 -82.49
C MET A 144 -41.53 -10.91 -84.03
N ASP A 145 -40.53 -11.50 -84.68
CA ASP A 145 -40.47 -11.56 -86.15
C ASP A 145 -41.47 -12.56 -86.76
N LYS A 146 -42.25 -13.31 -85.94
CA LYS A 146 -43.23 -14.32 -86.38
C LYS A 146 -44.70 -14.03 -85.98
N GLN A 147 -44.99 -12.91 -85.32
CA GLN A 147 -46.38 -12.50 -85.02
C GLN A 147 -46.64 -11.06 -85.49
N VAL A 148 -47.42 -10.98 -86.57
CA VAL A 148 -47.77 -9.80 -87.38
C VAL A 148 -48.93 -9.02 -86.74
N THR A 149 -48.97 -7.69 -86.94
CA THR A 149 -50.14 -6.76 -86.93
C THR A 149 -51.28 -6.95 -85.91
N MET A 150 -51.61 -5.89 -85.15
CA MET A 150 -52.90 -5.16 -85.15
C MET A 150 -53.17 -4.44 -83.82
N ASP A 151 -53.60 -3.20 -83.98
CA ASP A 151 -54.59 -2.43 -83.23
C ASP A 151 -54.42 -1.91 -81.78
N LYS A 152 -54.50 -0.57 -81.76
CA LYS A 152 -54.99 0.32 -80.71
C LYS A 152 -56.33 -0.13 -80.12
N LYS A 153 -56.45 -0.16 -78.79
CA LYS A 153 -57.30 0.75 -78.00
C LYS A 153 -57.37 0.39 -76.51
N ASN A 154 -57.42 1.47 -75.74
CA ASN A 154 -58.18 1.67 -74.49
C ASN A 154 -57.65 1.18 -73.14
N MET A 155 -57.41 2.22 -72.31
CA MET A 155 -57.96 2.44 -70.96
C MET A 155 -57.45 1.61 -69.79
N GLY A 156 -56.74 2.32 -68.90
CA GLY A 156 -57.35 2.63 -67.60
C GLY A 156 -56.66 2.05 -66.36
N TRP A 157 -56.51 2.93 -65.35
CA TRP A 157 -56.46 2.66 -63.90
C TRP A 157 -55.23 1.92 -63.37
N SER A 158 -54.59 2.25 -62.25
CA SER A 158 -54.72 3.28 -61.20
C SER A 158 -53.42 3.23 -60.37
N PRO A 159 -53.11 4.24 -59.54
CA PRO A 159 -51.86 4.35 -58.79
C PRO A 159 -51.94 3.59 -57.47
N THR A 160 -50.91 2.82 -57.11
CA THR A 160 -50.73 2.37 -55.73
C THR A 160 -49.27 2.41 -55.33
N SER A 161 -48.99 3.38 -54.46
CA SER A 161 -47.91 3.45 -53.50
C SER A 161 -47.50 2.07 -52.97
N SER A 162 -46.20 1.82 -52.90
CA SER A 162 -45.66 0.79 -52.01
C SER A 162 -44.59 1.42 -51.10
N PRO A 163 -44.56 1.03 -49.82
CA PRO A 163 -43.94 1.82 -48.75
C PRO A 163 -42.44 1.54 -48.66
N THR A 164 -41.67 2.59 -48.37
CA THR A 164 -40.28 2.51 -47.91
C THR A 164 -40.20 1.62 -46.67
N PRO A 165 -39.33 0.59 -46.60
CA PRO A 165 -39.17 -0.19 -45.38
C PRO A 165 -38.54 0.70 -44.30
N ALA A 166 -39.29 0.98 -43.23
CA ALA A 166 -38.77 1.62 -42.04
C ALA A 166 -37.85 0.64 -41.30
N LEU A 167 -36.61 1.05 -41.07
CA LEU A 167 -35.70 0.37 -40.15
C LEU A 167 -36.23 0.55 -38.72
N PRO A 168 -36.34 -0.51 -37.91
CA PRO A 168 -36.62 -0.36 -36.50
C PRO A 168 -35.36 0.18 -35.81
N VAL A 169 -35.45 1.41 -35.32
CA VAL A 169 -34.50 1.98 -34.35
C VAL A 169 -34.85 1.35 -33.00
N GLU A 170 -34.05 0.39 -32.56
CA GLU A 170 -34.04 -0.02 -31.15
C GLU A 170 -33.35 1.08 -30.34
N GLU A 171 -34.15 1.89 -29.64
CA GLU A 171 -33.69 2.78 -28.60
C GLU A 171 -33.18 1.95 -27.41
N VAL A 172 -31.86 1.81 -27.31
CA VAL A 172 -31.21 1.32 -26.09
C VAL A 172 -31.32 2.42 -25.03
N LYS A 173 -32.24 2.26 -24.09
CA LYS A 173 -32.29 3.02 -22.85
C LYS A 173 -31.07 2.65 -22.00
N LEU A 174 -30.15 3.61 -21.86
CA LEU A 174 -29.07 3.57 -20.88
C LEU A 174 -29.58 4.23 -19.60
N ASP A 175 -30.11 3.42 -18.69
CA ASP A 175 -30.38 3.83 -17.32
C ASP A 175 -29.15 3.56 -16.43
N GLU A 176 -28.72 4.64 -15.78
CA GLU A 176 -28.07 4.79 -14.48
C GLU A 176 -26.64 4.26 -14.20
N PRO A 177 -25.77 5.10 -13.58
CA PRO A 177 -24.44 4.68 -13.13
C PRO A 177 -24.54 3.87 -11.83
N VAL A 178 -24.08 2.62 -11.89
CA VAL A 178 -23.86 1.77 -10.71
C VAL A 178 -22.68 2.35 -9.92
N ASN A 179 -23.01 2.92 -8.76
CA ASN A 179 -22.07 3.27 -7.70
C ASN A 179 -21.49 1.96 -7.12
N VAL A 180 -20.29 1.59 -7.57
CA VAL A 180 -19.52 0.49 -6.98
C VAL A 180 -18.52 1.10 -6.01
N SER A 181 -18.91 1.13 -4.74
CA SER A 181 -17.96 1.18 -3.63
C SER A 181 -17.13 -0.11 -3.69
N LYS A 182 -15.85 0.02 -4.05
CA LYS A 182 -14.87 -1.04 -3.83
C LYS A 182 -13.66 -0.45 -3.10
N ASP A 183 -13.76 -0.58 -1.79
CA ASP A 183 -12.66 -0.86 -0.88
C ASP A 183 -11.78 -1.96 -1.50
N GLU A 184 -10.51 -1.65 -1.81
CA GLU A 184 -9.36 -2.56 -1.70
C GLU A 184 -8.09 -1.74 -1.51
N GLY A 185 -7.32 -2.13 -0.50
CA GLY A 185 -6.02 -1.58 -0.15
C GLY A 185 -5.02 -1.69 -1.30
N SER A 186 -4.43 -0.54 -1.61
CA SER A 186 -3.30 -0.42 -2.52
C SER A 186 -2.13 0.07 -1.68
N ASP A 187 -1.26 -0.87 -1.26
CA ASP A 187 0.11 -0.57 -0.86
C ASP A 187 0.84 -0.05 -2.11
N SER A 188 0.74 1.26 -2.30
CA SER A 188 1.58 2.02 -3.19
C SER A 188 2.54 2.77 -2.29
N ASP A 189 3.84 2.50 -2.43
CA ASP A 189 4.94 3.36 -1.99
C ASP A 189 4.80 4.72 -2.72
N SER A 190 3.80 5.47 -2.33
CA SER A 190 3.63 6.87 -2.66
C SER A 190 4.35 7.60 -1.55
N ASP A 191 5.37 8.38 -1.90
CA ASP A 191 5.95 9.38 -1.01
C ASP A 191 4.79 10.16 -0.36
N GLU A 192 4.45 9.80 0.88
CA GLU A 192 3.32 10.43 1.56
C GLU A 192 3.79 11.82 1.95
N GLU A 193 3.42 12.81 1.12
CA GLU A 193 3.80 14.20 1.32
C GLU A 193 3.08 14.73 2.57
N TYR A 194 3.83 14.85 3.67
CA TYR A 194 3.33 15.37 4.94
C TYR A 194 3.39 16.90 4.93
N GLU A 195 2.26 17.55 5.18
CA GLU A 195 2.21 18.99 5.35
C GLU A 195 2.32 19.34 6.84
N MET A 196 3.14 20.34 7.17
CA MET A 196 3.24 20.84 8.55
C MET A 196 2.10 21.83 8.83
N ILE A 197 1.33 21.56 9.88
CA ILE A 197 0.26 22.45 10.36
C ILE A 197 0.55 22.95 11.79
N THR A 198 0.16 24.19 12.08
CA THR A 198 0.25 24.76 13.43
C THR A 198 -1.14 24.86 14.07
N TYR A 199 -1.32 24.21 15.22
CA TYR A 199 -2.55 24.29 16.00
C TYR A 199 -2.26 24.59 17.47
N ARG A 200 -2.89 25.64 18.00
CA ARG A 200 -2.72 26.10 19.40
C ARG A 200 -1.26 26.28 19.82
N LYS A 201 -0.43 26.81 18.91
CA LYS A 201 1.02 27.07 19.07
C LYS A 201 1.92 25.83 19.04
N ASN A 202 1.38 24.67 18.69
CA ASN A 202 2.15 23.45 18.47
C ASN A 202 2.12 23.08 16.99
N ASN A 203 3.21 22.49 16.49
CA ASN A 203 3.31 21.99 15.12
C ASN A 203 2.99 20.49 15.08
N TYR A 204 2.39 20.07 13.98
CA TYR A 204 1.99 18.68 13.73
C TYR A 204 2.20 18.37 12.25
N PHE A 205 2.42 17.10 11.92
CA PHE A 205 2.34 16.63 10.54
C PHE A 205 0.91 16.26 10.19
N MET A 206 0.51 16.52 8.94
CA MET A 206 -0.81 16.19 8.44
C MET A 206 -0.68 15.46 7.10
N SER A 207 -1.40 14.35 6.97
CA SER A 207 -1.55 13.62 5.71
C SER A 207 -2.98 13.10 5.60
N LYS A 208 -3.65 13.32 4.45
CA LYS A 208 -5.01 12.83 4.16
C LYS A 208 -6.01 13.10 5.31
N ASN A 209 -6.01 14.32 5.86
CA ASN A 209 -6.81 14.78 7.01
C ASN A 209 -6.51 14.10 8.36
N LYS A 210 -5.50 13.23 8.45
CA LYS A 210 -5.00 12.71 9.73
C LYS A 210 -3.86 13.58 10.22
N VAL A 211 -3.75 13.72 11.53
CA VAL A 211 -2.74 14.54 12.21
C VAL A 211 -1.85 13.63 13.04
N TYR A 212 -0.56 13.89 12.96
CA TYR A 212 0.50 13.10 13.57
C TYR A 212 1.36 14.00 14.48
N GLU A 213 1.87 13.41 15.56
CA GLU A 213 2.86 14.06 16.40
C GLU A 213 4.20 14.20 15.66
N ILE A 214 5.01 15.19 16.05
CA ILE A 214 6.38 15.32 15.55
C ILE A 214 7.31 14.73 16.62
N ILE A 215 8.10 13.74 16.23
CA ILE A 215 9.13 13.13 17.09
C ILE A 215 10.49 13.58 16.57
N LYS A 216 11.49 13.66 17.45
CA LYS A 216 12.86 13.92 17.03
C LYS A 216 13.63 12.61 17.07
N ASP A 217 14.31 12.30 15.97
CA ASP A 217 15.21 11.15 15.90
C ASP A 217 16.53 11.43 16.67
N GLU A 218 17.44 10.45 16.67
CA GLU A 218 18.73 10.56 17.37
C GLU A 218 19.65 11.64 16.76
N ASP A 219 19.41 12.01 15.50
CA ASP A 219 20.15 13.03 14.76
C ASP A 219 19.52 14.44 14.91
N GLY A 220 18.30 14.52 15.46
CA GLY A 220 17.58 15.75 15.77
C GLY A 220 16.65 16.26 14.67
N ASP A 221 16.41 15.45 13.64
CA ASP A 221 15.49 15.69 12.54
C ASP A 221 14.03 15.39 12.96
N ASP A 222 13.10 16.15 12.40
CA ASP A 222 11.67 16.08 12.72
C ASP A 222 11.01 14.93 11.94
N ASP A 223 10.72 13.83 12.63
CA ASP A 223 10.09 12.62 12.11
C ASP A 223 8.59 12.52 12.43
N VAL A 224 7.88 11.76 11.60
CA VAL A 224 6.43 11.53 11.75
C VAL A 224 6.17 10.54 12.90
N GLY A 225 5.51 11.03 13.94
CA GLY A 225 5.11 10.25 15.10
C GLY A 225 3.73 9.61 14.99
N LYS A 226 3.16 9.27 16.14
CA LYS A 226 1.87 8.58 16.21
C LYS A 226 0.73 9.46 15.68
N CYS A 227 -0.24 8.84 14.99
CA CYS A 227 -1.50 9.50 14.64
C CYS A 227 -2.29 9.87 15.91
N ILE A 228 -2.58 11.16 16.07
CA ILE A 228 -3.25 11.73 17.24
C ILE A 228 -4.72 12.09 16.99
N GLY A 229 -5.17 12.09 15.73
CA GLY A 229 -6.57 12.35 15.38
C GLY A 229 -6.77 12.94 13.99
N ASP A 230 -7.96 13.47 13.75
CA ASP A 230 -8.38 13.99 12.45
C ASP A 230 -8.44 15.53 12.44
N TRP A 231 -8.04 16.11 11.31
CA TRP A 231 -8.15 17.53 11.01
C TRP A 231 -9.49 17.84 10.36
N VAL A 232 -10.47 18.22 11.18
CA VAL A 232 -11.86 18.41 10.72
C VAL A 232 -12.24 19.88 10.68
N LYS A 233 -12.86 20.30 9.57
CA LYS A 233 -13.46 21.62 9.44
C LYS A 233 -14.78 21.66 10.20
N HIS A 234 -14.88 22.50 11.21
CA HIS A 234 -16.10 22.67 11.98
C HIS A 234 -17.09 23.59 11.23
N ASN A 235 -18.38 23.52 11.58
CA ASN A 235 -19.46 24.35 11.01
C ASN A 235 -19.21 25.88 11.11
N SER A 236 -18.25 26.30 11.93
CA SER A 236 -17.81 27.68 12.07
C SER A 236 -16.73 28.08 11.04
N GLY A 237 -16.41 27.20 10.08
CA GLY A 237 -15.39 27.41 9.05
C GLY A 237 -13.96 27.20 9.53
N LYS A 238 -13.73 27.07 10.84
CA LYS A 238 -12.41 26.84 11.44
C LYS A 238 -12.08 25.36 11.51
N PHE A 239 -10.84 25.02 11.21
CA PHE A 239 -10.31 23.67 11.41
C PHE A 239 -9.96 23.43 12.87
N LYS A 240 -10.18 22.19 13.33
CA LYS A 240 -9.80 21.73 14.66
C LYS A 240 -9.26 20.31 14.55
N LEU A 241 -8.24 20.05 15.36
CA LEU A 241 -7.82 18.68 15.66
C LEU A 241 -8.87 18.01 16.54
N VAL A 242 -9.44 16.93 16.06
CA VAL A 242 -10.33 16.03 16.81
C VAL A 242 -9.50 14.81 17.17
N LYS A 243 -9.19 14.66 18.46
CA LYS A 243 -8.40 13.52 18.93
C LYS A 243 -9.22 12.24 18.86
N ASN A 244 -8.57 11.15 18.46
CA ASN A 244 -9.13 9.80 18.58
C ASN A 244 -9.20 9.34 20.05
#